data_AF-A0A6G0WUX3-F1
#
_entry.id   AF-A0A6G0WUX3-F1
#
_cell.length_a   1.000
_cell.length_b   1.000
_cell.length_c   1.000
_cell.angle_alpha   90.00
_cell.angle_beta   90.00
_cell.angle_gamma   90.00
#
_symmetry.space_group_name_H-M   'P 1'
#
loop_
_entity.id
_entity.type
_entity.pdbx_description
1 polymer ?
#
loop_
_entity_poly.entity_id
_entity_poly.type
_entity_poly.pdbx_seq_one_letter_code
_entity_poly.pdbx_strand_id
1 'polypeptide(L)'
;MESSFVVKKQELEPSVRRIIFRSILDDEAIPFDAKSYVSDNYGWIHIEENEDTSFVYKCFMRSNFSMLQPDDVDNLADLMDAFI
;
A
#
# COMPACT_ATOMS: atom_id res chain seq x y z
N MET A 1 0.55 11.53 3.96
CA MET A 1 0.40 10.06 3.85
C MET A 1 1.77 9.52 3.50
N GLU A 2 2.34 8.73 4.39
CA GLU A 2 3.64 8.10 4.20
C GLU A 2 3.44 6.61 4.00
N SER A 3 4.34 5.98 3.25
CA SER A 3 4.25 4.55 2.94
C SER A 3 5.63 3.98 2.65
N SER A 4 6.04 3.03 3.47
CA SER A 4 7.20 2.18 3.22
C SER A 4 6.70 0.77 2.91
N PHE A 5 7.43 0.01 2.09
CA PHE A 5 7.05 -1.34 1.69
C PHE A 5 8.22 -2.29 1.83
N VAL A 6 7.94 -3.50 2.33
CA VAL A 6 8.81 -4.65 2.13
C VAL A 6 8.40 -5.33 0.83
N VAL A 7 9.38 -5.64 -0.01
CA VAL A 7 9.16 -6.25 -1.32
C VAL A 7 9.96 -7.55 -1.41
N LYS A 8 9.30 -8.60 -1.91
CA LYS A 8 9.94 -9.87 -2.24
C LYS A 8 9.75 -10.18 -3.72
N LYS A 9 10.86 -10.30 -4.45
CA LYS A 9 10.88 -10.85 -5.81
C LYS A 9 10.90 -12.37 -5.76
N GLN A 10 10.09 -13.01 -6.59
CA GLN A 10 10.05 -14.44 -6.82
C GLN A 10 10.27 -14.71 -8.31
N GLU A 11 11.22 -15.60 -8.60
CA GLU A 11 11.40 -16.18 -9.93
C GLU A 11 10.74 -17.56 -9.88
N LEU A 12 9.57 -17.69 -10.52
CA LEU A 12 8.76 -18.93 -10.43
C LEU A 12 9.13 -19.89 -11.56
N GLU A 13 9.16 -19.37 -12.79
CA GLU A 13 9.57 -20.05 -14.01
C GLU A 13 10.43 -19.07 -14.84
N PRO A 14 11.14 -19.52 -15.90
CA PRO A 14 12.01 -18.65 -16.69
C PRO A 14 11.30 -17.38 -17.22
N SER A 15 10.05 -17.51 -17.65
CA SER A 15 9.21 -16.42 -18.15
C SER A 15 8.31 -15.79 -17.08
N VAL A 16 8.32 -16.30 -15.84
CA VAL A 16 7.35 -15.90 -14.81
C VAL A 16 8.04 -15.25 -13.62
N ARG A 17 7.72 -13.97 -13.42
CA ARG A 17 8.17 -13.16 -12.28
C ARG A 17 6.97 -12.80 -11.40
N ARG A 18 7.15 -12.84 -10.07
CA ARG A 18 6.18 -12.32 -9.12
C ARG A 18 6.85 -11.39 -8.13
N ILE A 19 6.23 -10.24 -7.88
CA ILE A 19 6.62 -9.28 -6.87
C ILE A 19 5.53 -9.32 -5.80
N ILE A 20 5.88 -9.68 -4.58
CA ILE A 20 4.98 -9.62 -3.41
C ILE A 20 5.38 -8.39 -2.61
N PHE A 21 4.39 -7.62 -2.15
CA PHE A 21 4.63 -6.45 -1.33
C PHE A 21 3.68 -6.38 -0.14
N ARG A 22 4.14 -5.74 0.94
CA ARG A 22 3.39 -5.42 2.15
C ARG A 22 3.90 -4.08 2.68
N SER A 23 3.01 -3.19 3.09
CA SER A 23 3.41 -1.95 3.73
C SER A 23 4.00 -2.23 5.10
N ILE A 24 5.00 -1.43 5.47
CA ILE A 24 5.56 -1.37 6.80
C ILE A 24 4.70 -0.38 7.57
N LEU A 25 4.09 -0.84 8.66
CA LEU A 25 3.21 -0.02 9.50
C LEU A 25 3.96 0.71 10.61
N ASP A 26 5.07 0.13 11.03
CA ASP A 26 5.95 0.64 12.07
C ASP A 26 7.39 0.29 11.65
N ASP A 27 8.26 1.29 11.61
CA ASP A 27 9.66 1.18 11.16
C ASP A 27 10.55 1.78 12.24
N GLU A 28 11.16 0.93 13.08
CA GLU A 28 12.02 1.41 14.18
C GLU A 28 13.30 2.09 13.68
N ALA A 29 13.75 1.79 12.46
CA ALA A 29 14.98 2.35 11.90
C ALA A 29 14.72 3.73 11.28
N ILE A 30 13.56 3.90 10.64
CA ILE A 30 13.11 5.16 10.05
C ILE A 30 11.64 5.39 10.44
N PRO A 31 11.37 5.84 11.68
CA PRO A 31 10.01 6.03 12.16
C PRO A 31 9.22 7.03 11.32
N PHE A 32 7.96 6.70 11.04
CA PHE A 32 7.03 7.63 10.42
C PHE A 32 6.74 8.82 11.34
N ASP A 33 6.38 9.96 10.76
CA ASP A 33 5.86 11.08 11.54
C ASP A 33 4.60 10.63 12.30
N ALA A 34 4.49 10.95 13.59
CA ALA A 34 3.33 10.61 14.41
C ALA A 34 2.01 11.21 13.87
N LYS A 35 2.08 12.29 13.08
CA LYS A 35 0.95 12.94 12.40
C LYS A 35 0.69 12.37 11.00
N SER A 36 1.54 11.46 10.53
CA SER A 36 1.38 10.83 9.22
C SER A 36 0.37 9.70 9.26
N TYR A 37 -0.51 9.70 8.26
CA TYR A 37 -1.32 8.54 7.91
C TYR A 37 -0.44 7.46 7.28
N VAL A 38 -0.40 6.29 7.93
CA VAL A 38 0.24 5.08 7.42
C VAL A 38 -0.83 4.15 6.85
N SER A 39 -0.63 3.69 5.62
CA SER A 39 -1.61 2.88 4.91
C SER A 39 -1.26 1.39 4.97
N ASP A 40 -2.23 0.54 5.33
CA ASP A 40 -2.06 -0.92 5.33
C ASP A 40 -2.40 -1.47 3.94
N ASN A 41 -1.36 -1.68 3.14
CA ASN A 41 -1.45 -2.09 1.75
C ASN A 41 -0.65 -3.37 1.55
N TYR A 42 -1.23 -4.35 0.87
CA TYR A 42 -0.52 -5.57 0.51
C TYR A 42 -1.06 -6.20 -0.75
N GLY A 43 -0.21 -6.98 -1.40
CA GLY A 43 -0.59 -7.55 -2.66
C GLY A 43 0.54 -8.24 -3.37
N TRP A 44 0.29 -8.52 -4.64
CA TRP A 44 1.26 -9.07 -5.55
C TRP A 44 1.05 -8.55 -6.96
N ILE A 45 2.16 -8.47 -7.69
CA ILE A 45 2.22 -8.22 -9.12
C ILE A 45 2.80 -9.48 -9.75
N HIS A 46 2.19 -9.96 -10.82
CA HIS A 46 2.59 -11.15 -11.54
C HIS A 46 2.75 -10.81 -13.01
N ILE A 47 3.92 -11.15 -13.55
CA ILE A 47 4.33 -10.87 -14.91
C ILE A 47 4.73 -12.21 -15.53
N GLU A 48 4.11 -12.53 -16.66
CA GLU A 48 4.36 -13.73 -17.44
C GLU A 48 4.69 -13.31 -18.87
N GLU A 49 5.91 -13.56 -19.31
CA GLU A 49 6.38 -13.26 -20.67
C GLU A 49 5.92 -14.35 -21.63
N ASN A 50 5.33 -13.94 -22.75
CA ASN A 50 4.91 -14.81 -23.84
C ASN A 50 6.01 -14.90 -24.92
N GLU A 51 5.93 -15.92 -25.77
CA GLU A 51 6.90 -16.15 -26.86
C GLU A 51 6.92 -15.02 -27.90
N ASP A 52 5.80 -14.31 -28.06
CA ASP A 52 5.61 -13.22 -29.03
C ASP A 52 6.11 -11.85 -28.50
N THR A 53 6.94 -11.85 -27.45
CA THR A 53 7.44 -10.66 -26.72
C THR A 53 6.37 -9.85 -25.98
N SER A 54 5.10 -10.30 -25.99
CA SER A 54 4.08 -9.74 -25.12
C SER A 54 4.23 -10.25 -23.69
N PHE A 55 3.55 -9.62 -22.73
CA PHE A 55 3.49 -10.12 -21.36
C PHE A 55 2.07 -10.00 -20.79
N VAL A 56 1.71 -10.97 -19.95
CA VAL A 56 0.49 -10.94 -19.15
C VAL A 56 0.81 -10.30 -17.81
N TYR A 57 0.10 -9.22 -17.49
CA TYR A 57 0.20 -8.52 -16.22
C TYR A 57 -1.04 -8.80 -15.37
N LYS A 58 -0.85 -9.36 -14.18
CA LYS A 58 -1.90 -9.55 -13.17
C LYS A 58 -1.49 -8.86 -11.88
N CYS A 59 -2.42 -8.14 -11.27
CA CYS A 59 -2.18 -7.47 -9.99
C CYS A 59 -3.32 -7.79 -9.02
N PHE A 60 -2.96 -8.07 -7.78
CA PHE A 60 -3.87 -8.10 -6.65
C PHE A 60 -3.37 -7.10 -5.62
N MET A 61 -4.26 -6.25 -5.14
CA MET A 61 -3.98 -5.30 -4.08
C MET A 61 -5.17 -5.27 -3.12
N ARG A 62 -4.88 -5.27 -1.83
CA ARG A 62 -5.83 -4.96 -0.78
C ARG A 62 -5.29 -3.82 0.07
N SER A 63 -6.16 -2.85 0.32
CA SER A 63 -5.89 -1.68 1.13
C SER A 63 -6.87 -1.65 2.29
N ASN A 64 -6.35 -1.69 3.50
CA ASN A 64 -7.09 -1.36 4.70
C ASN A 64 -6.69 0.08 5.07
N PHE A 65 -7.64 1.01 4.95
CA PHE A 65 -7.44 2.39 5.35
C PHE A 65 -7.69 2.47 6.85
N SER A 66 -6.65 2.73 7.63
CA SER A 66 -6.76 3.01 9.06
C SER A 66 -7.40 4.40 9.27
N MET A 67 -8.23 4.49 10.31
CA MET A 67 -9.08 5.64 10.59
C MET A 67 -8.30 6.93 10.86
N LEU A 68 -8.98 8.04 10.57
CA LEU A 68 -8.62 9.43 10.88
C LEU A 68 -7.93 9.56 12.25
N GLN A 69 -6.92 10.42 12.34
CA GLN A 69 -6.38 10.79 13.64
C GLN A 69 -7.49 11.41 14.50
N PRO A 70 -7.52 11.19 15.83
CA PRO A 70 -8.57 11.74 16.69
C PRO A 70 -8.79 13.24 16.49
N ASP A 71 -7.69 14.00 16.35
CA ASP A 71 -7.71 15.45 16.08
C ASP A 71 -8.38 15.81 14.74
N ASP A 72 -8.39 14.91 13.76
CA ASP A 72 -9.06 15.12 12.47
C ASP A 72 -10.56 14.81 12.53
N VAL A 73 -11.02 14.05 13.52
CA VAL A 73 -12.45 13.81 13.78
C VAL A 73 -13.08 15.06 14.39
N ASP A 74 -12.40 15.73 15.33
CA ASP A 74 -12.86 16.98 15.92
C ASP A 74 -12.97 18.08 14.86
N ASN A 75 -11.97 18.21 13.98
CA ASN A 75 -12.02 19.15 12.84
C ASN A 75 -13.14 18.84 11.83
N LEU A 76 -13.47 17.56 11.61
CA LEU A 76 -14.56 17.18 10.71
C LEU A 76 -15.93 17.49 11.34
N ALA A 77 -16.09 17.27 12.64
CA ALA A 77 -17.30 17.63 13.38
C ALA A 77 -17.51 19.15 13.37
N ASP A 78 -16.47 19.93 13.66
CA ASP A 78 -16.49 21.39 13.61
C ASP A 78 -16.81 21.93 12.21
N LEU A 79 -16.28 21.28 11.16
CA LEU A 79 -16.59 21.63 9.77
C LEU A 79 -18.06 21.33 9.43
N MET A 80 -18.60 20.21 9.90
CA MET A 80 -20.01 19.84 9.65
C MET A 80 -20.99 20.73 10.40
N ASP A 81 -20.64 21.17 11.62
CA ASP A 81 -21.45 22.11 12.41
C ASP A 81 -21.42 23.54 11.83
N ALA A 82 -20.37 23.94 11.11
CA ALA A 82 -20.29 25.24 10.43
C ALA A 82 -21.22 25.37 9.20
N PHE A 83 -21.83 24.28 8.73
CA PHE A 83 -22.76 24.26 7.60
C PHE A 83 -24.24 24.06 7.98
N ILE A 84 -24.57 24.09 9.29
CA ILE A 84 -25.94 24.05 9.82
C ILE A 84 -26.28 25.40 10.45
#